data_AF-A0A1A7XKC4-F1
#
_entry.id   AF-A0A1A7XKC4-F1
#
_cell.length_a   1.000
_cell.length_b   1.000
_cell.length_c   1.000
_cell.angle_alpha   90.00
_cell.angle_beta   90.00
_cell.angle_gamma   90.00
#
_symmetry.space_group_name_H-M   'P 1'
#
loop_
_entity.id
_entity.type
_entity.pdbx_description
1 polymer ?
#
loop_
_entity_poly.entity_id
_entity_poly.type
_entity_poly.pdbx_seq_one_letter_code
_entity_poly.pdbx_strand_id
1 'polypeptide(L)'
;MKIIHEDGYTEEECKQYKVVVYSNTIQSIMAIIRAMGRLKIDFEDPARADDARQLFALASTTEEGVMSAELSGVIRRLWSDSGVQGSFDRSREYQLNDSAAYYLNDLDRICEHSYIPTQQDVLRTRVKTTGIVETHFTFKDLYFKMFDVGGQRSERKK
;
A
#
# COMPACT_ATOMS: atom_id res chain seq x y z
N MET A 1 12.78 11.26 9.32
CA MET A 1 13.12 12.60 9.84
C MET A 1 12.08 13.12 10.81
N LYS A 2 10.82 13.24 10.39
CA LYS A 2 9.70 13.69 11.25
C LYS A 2 9.57 12.96 12.59
N ILE A 3 9.70 11.64 12.62
CA ILE A 3 9.54 10.85 13.87
C ILE A 3 10.76 10.96 14.82
N ILE A 4 11.96 11.21 14.28
CA ILE A 4 13.21 11.19 15.07
C ILE A 4 13.61 12.62 15.49
N HIS A 5 13.25 13.63 14.70
CA HIS A 5 13.69 15.02 14.85
C HIS A 5 12.54 16.02 15.02
N GLU A 6 11.29 15.56 15.00
CA GLU A 6 10.07 16.32 15.32
C GLU A 6 9.15 15.45 16.21
N ASP A 7 7.93 15.91 16.48
CA ASP A 7 6.95 15.21 17.36
C ASP A 7 6.25 14.00 16.70
N GLY A 8 6.77 13.51 15.57
CA GLY A 8 6.15 12.43 14.80
C GLY A 8 4.91 12.87 14.02
N TYR A 9 4.00 11.94 13.74
CA TYR A 9 2.73 12.24 13.06
C TYR A 9 1.61 12.40 14.07
N THR A 10 0.84 13.49 13.97
CA THR A 10 -0.37 13.66 14.78
C THR A 10 -1.48 12.72 14.31
N GLU A 11 -2.51 12.54 15.13
CA GLU A 11 -3.66 11.71 14.75
C GLU A 11 -4.38 12.28 13.51
N GLU A 12 -4.52 13.62 13.44
CA GLU A 12 -5.09 14.32 12.29
C GLU A 12 -4.30 14.08 11.01
N GLU A 13 -2.97 14.09 11.09
CA GLU A 13 -2.11 13.78 9.95
C GLU A 13 -2.24 12.31 9.56
N CYS A 14 -2.21 11.39 10.52
CA CYS A 14 -2.42 9.97 10.29
C CYS A 14 -3.75 9.69 9.56
N LYS A 15 -4.84 10.38 9.93
CA LYS A 15 -6.15 10.26 9.25
C LYS A 15 -6.06 10.57 7.77
N GLN A 16 -5.23 11.53 7.35
CA GLN A 16 -5.06 11.88 5.93
C GLN A 16 -4.41 10.76 5.12
N TYR A 17 -3.58 9.91 5.76
CA TYR A 17 -2.95 8.76 5.10
C TYR A 17 -3.88 7.55 4.93
N LYS A 18 -5.09 7.56 5.51
CA LYS A 18 -6.03 6.44 5.43
C LYS A 18 -6.32 6.04 3.98
N VAL A 19 -6.54 7.04 3.13
CA VAL A 19 -6.78 6.87 1.69
C VAL A 19 -5.58 6.22 1.00
N VAL A 20 -4.37 6.63 1.37
CA VAL A 20 -3.12 6.11 0.79
C VAL A 20 -2.91 4.66 1.20
N VAL A 21 -3.13 4.31 2.48
CA VAL A 21 -3.05 2.92 2.96
C VAL A 21 -4.03 2.02 2.22
N TYR A 22 -5.29 2.44 2.05
CA TYR A 22 -6.29 1.67 1.31
C TYR A 22 -5.88 1.48 -0.16
N SER A 23 -5.48 2.56 -0.82
CA SER A 23 -5.00 2.51 -2.20
C SER A 23 -3.80 1.56 -2.36
N ASN A 24 -2.83 1.63 -1.45
CA ASN A 24 -1.67 0.73 -1.45
C ASN A 24 -2.05 -0.74 -1.24
N THR A 25 -3.02 -1.01 -0.36
CA THR A 25 -3.53 -2.37 -0.09
C THR A 25 -4.20 -2.95 -1.32
N ILE A 26 -5.13 -2.21 -1.93
CA ILE A 26 -5.87 -2.62 -3.14
C ILE A 26 -4.91 -2.82 -4.32
N GLN A 27 -3.99 -1.88 -4.54
CA GLN A 27 -3.00 -2.01 -5.61
C GLN A 27 -2.08 -3.21 -5.42
N SER A 28 -1.71 -3.54 -4.19
CA SER A 28 -0.85 -4.67 -3.87
C SER A 28 -1.52 -5.99 -4.26
N ILE A 29 -2.76 -6.24 -3.80
CA ILE A 29 -3.47 -7.47 -4.17
C ILE A 29 -3.75 -7.55 -5.67
N MET A 30 -4.14 -6.44 -6.32
CA MET A 30 -4.33 -6.41 -7.77
C MET A 30 -3.04 -6.75 -8.54
N ALA A 31 -1.88 -6.30 -8.06
CA ALA A 31 -0.59 -6.62 -8.66
C ALA A 31 -0.28 -8.12 -8.55
N ILE A 32 -0.52 -8.73 -7.38
CA ILE A 32 -0.33 -10.16 -7.14
C ILE A 32 -1.23 -11.00 -8.06
N ILE A 33 -2.52 -10.65 -8.16
CA ILE A 33 -3.48 -11.35 -9.03
C ILE A 33 -3.11 -11.21 -10.52
N ARG A 34 -2.68 -10.02 -10.96
CA ARG A 34 -2.18 -9.84 -12.34
C ARG A 34 -0.93 -10.66 -12.62
N ALA A 35 -0.06 -10.82 -11.62
CA ALA A 35 1.15 -11.62 -11.75
C ALA A 35 0.85 -13.11 -11.89
N MET A 36 -0.18 -13.64 -11.23
CA MET A 36 -0.59 -15.05 -11.37
C MET A 36 -0.75 -15.47 -12.83
N GLY A 37 -1.46 -14.67 -13.65
CA GLY A 37 -1.63 -14.97 -15.07
C GLY A 37 -0.33 -14.97 -15.88
N ARG A 38 0.66 -14.15 -15.50
CA ARG A 38 1.98 -14.12 -16.14
C ARG A 38 2.87 -15.27 -15.70
N LEU A 39 2.80 -15.61 -14.43
CA LEU A 39 3.56 -16.69 -13.79
C LEU A 39 2.95 -18.08 -14.03
N LYS A 40 1.74 -18.11 -14.63
CA LYS A 40 0.93 -19.32 -14.85
C LYS A 40 0.66 -20.08 -13.54
N ILE A 41 0.28 -19.33 -12.51
CA ILE A 41 -0.11 -19.87 -11.21
C ILE A 41 -1.63 -19.87 -11.17
N ASP A 42 -2.21 -21.05 -10.99
CA ASP A 42 -3.65 -21.21 -10.82
C ASP A 42 -4.05 -20.91 -9.36
N PHE A 43 -5.31 -20.53 -9.17
CA PHE A 43 -5.90 -20.50 -7.83
C PHE A 43 -5.98 -21.90 -7.26
N GLU A 44 -5.81 -22.04 -5.94
CA GLU A 44 -6.06 -23.31 -5.27
C GLU A 44 -7.56 -23.62 -5.28
N ASP A 45 -8.39 -22.63 -4.92
CA ASP A 45 -9.84 -22.71 -5.04
C ASP A 45 -10.31 -22.03 -6.35
N PRO A 46 -10.87 -22.78 -7.32
CA PRO A 46 -11.39 -22.22 -8.55
C PRO A 46 -12.44 -21.12 -8.36
N ALA A 47 -13.15 -21.08 -7.22
CA ALA A 47 -14.10 -20.02 -6.92
C ALA A 47 -13.41 -18.65 -6.75
N ARG A 48 -12.11 -18.61 -6.43
CA ARG A 48 -11.33 -17.35 -6.35
C ARG A 48 -11.26 -16.63 -7.70
N ALA A 49 -11.48 -17.31 -8.82
CA ALA A 49 -11.54 -16.66 -10.13
C ALA A 49 -12.72 -15.67 -10.24
N ASP A 50 -13.82 -15.90 -9.52
CA ASP A 50 -14.92 -14.93 -9.44
C ASP A 50 -14.54 -13.76 -8.52
N ASP A 51 -13.94 -14.05 -7.36
CA ASP A 51 -13.41 -13.01 -6.45
C ASP A 51 -12.38 -12.10 -7.13
N ALA A 52 -11.51 -12.65 -7.98
CA ALA A 52 -10.55 -11.86 -8.75
C ALA A 52 -11.26 -10.91 -9.72
N ARG A 53 -12.32 -11.36 -10.39
CA ARG A 53 -13.15 -10.50 -11.26
C ARG A 53 -13.86 -9.41 -10.45
N GLN A 54 -14.43 -9.77 -9.30
CA GLN A 54 -15.06 -8.82 -8.38
C GLN A 54 -14.07 -7.77 -7.86
N LEU A 55 -12.85 -8.17 -7.49
CA LEU A 55 -11.78 -7.26 -7.06
C LEU A 55 -11.53 -6.17 -8.10
N PHE A 56 -11.34 -6.52 -9.37
CA PHE A 56 -11.08 -5.54 -10.42
C PHE A 56 -12.29 -4.64 -10.70
N ALA A 57 -13.51 -5.19 -10.64
CA ALA A 57 -14.73 -4.41 -10.82
C ALA A 57 -14.92 -3.39 -9.68
N LEU A 58 -14.86 -3.85 -8.42
CA LEU A 58 -15.03 -3.01 -7.24
C LEU A 58 -13.92 -1.96 -7.14
N ALA A 59 -12.66 -2.32 -7.39
CA ALA A 59 -11.54 -1.37 -7.36
C ALA A 59 -11.66 -0.26 -8.40
N SER A 60 -12.41 -0.48 -9.49
CA SER A 60 -12.64 0.53 -10.53
C SER A 60 -13.75 1.53 -10.19
N THR A 61 -14.68 1.17 -9.31
CA THR A 61 -15.83 1.99 -8.91
C THR A 61 -15.71 2.55 -7.50
N THR A 62 -14.76 2.07 -6.71
CA THR A 62 -14.54 2.50 -5.34
C THR A 62 -14.05 3.95 -5.32
N GLU A 63 -14.76 4.81 -4.60
CA GLU A 63 -14.32 6.18 -4.33
C GLU A 63 -12.96 6.17 -3.61
N GLU A 64 -12.09 7.10 -3.98
CA GLU A 64 -10.77 7.22 -3.35
C GLU A 64 -10.94 7.36 -1.83
N GLY A 65 -10.44 6.38 -1.09
CA GLY A 65 -10.40 6.44 0.37
C GLY A 65 -11.45 5.61 1.09
N VAL A 66 -12.27 4.84 0.38
CA VAL A 66 -13.24 3.93 0.98
C VAL A 66 -12.81 2.47 0.82
N MET A 67 -12.83 1.72 1.91
CA MET A 67 -12.69 0.26 1.90
C MET A 67 -14.04 -0.34 2.27
N SER A 68 -14.81 -0.80 1.29
CA SER A 68 -16.11 -1.42 1.55
C SER A 68 -15.95 -2.80 2.19
N ALA A 69 -16.93 -3.22 2.99
CA ALA A 69 -16.95 -4.56 3.58
C ALA A 69 -16.96 -5.69 2.52
N GLU A 70 -17.57 -5.42 1.38
CA GLU A 70 -17.57 -6.33 0.24
C GLU A 70 -16.16 -6.47 -0.36
N LEU A 71 -15.49 -5.35 -0.62
CA LEU A 71 -14.13 -5.34 -1.17
C LEU A 71 -13.13 -5.98 -0.20
N SER A 72 -13.19 -5.65 1.09
CA SER A 72 -12.31 -6.27 2.08
C SER A 72 -12.55 -7.77 2.22
N GLY A 73 -13.82 -8.20 2.14
CA GLY A 73 -14.19 -9.62 2.09
C GLY A 73 -13.57 -10.35 0.91
N VAL A 74 -13.62 -9.76 -0.28
CA VAL A 74 -12.97 -10.28 -1.51
C VAL A 74 -11.45 -10.37 -1.34
N ILE A 75 -10.81 -9.29 -0.86
CA ILE A 75 -9.35 -9.25 -0.67
C ILE A 75 -8.90 -10.33 0.31
N ARG A 76 -9.59 -10.50 1.44
CA ARG A 76 -9.29 -11.53 2.45
C ARG A 76 -9.35 -12.93 1.86
N ARG A 77 -10.41 -13.19 1.11
CA ARG A 77 -10.70 -14.45 0.43
C ARG A 77 -9.64 -14.79 -0.60
N LEU A 78 -9.16 -13.80 -1.36
CA LEU A 78 -8.05 -13.96 -2.30
C LEU A 78 -6.72 -14.16 -1.55
N TRP A 79 -6.44 -13.35 -0.52
CA TRP A 79 -5.19 -13.43 0.21
C TRP A 79 -4.99 -14.77 0.93
N SER A 80 -6.08 -15.45 1.29
CA SER A 80 -6.01 -16.76 1.96
C SER A 80 -5.77 -17.94 1.01
N ASP A 81 -5.83 -17.73 -0.32
CA ASP A 81 -5.63 -18.78 -1.32
C ASP A 81 -4.14 -19.09 -1.52
N SER A 82 -3.76 -20.38 -1.52
CA SER A 82 -2.34 -20.73 -1.65
C SER A 82 -1.76 -20.44 -3.02
N GLY A 83 -2.56 -20.39 -4.08
CA GLY A 83 -2.13 -19.92 -5.40
C GLY A 83 -1.76 -18.44 -5.38
N VAL A 84 -2.55 -17.62 -4.69
CA VAL A 84 -2.24 -16.20 -4.45
C VAL A 84 -0.97 -16.05 -3.61
N GLN A 85 -0.81 -16.84 -2.54
CA GLN A 85 0.41 -16.85 -1.74
C GLN A 85 1.64 -17.27 -2.57
N GLY A 86 1.51 -18.29 -3.43
CA GLY A 86 2.58 -18.71 -4.33
C GLY A 86 3.00 -17.63 -5.33
N SER A 87 2.06 -16.78 -5.78
CA SER A 87 2.38 -15.60 -6.58
C SER A 87 3.11 -14.54 -5.76
N PHE A 88 2.73 -14.35 -4.49
CA PHE A 88 3.39 -13.42 -3.57
C PHE A 88 4.83 -13.83 -3.25
N ASP A 89 5.10 -15.13 -3.04
CA ASP A 89 6.46 -15.65 -2.80
C ASP A 89 7.42 -15.36 -3.98
N ARG A 90 6.86 -15.26 -5.19
CA ARG A 90 7.56 -14.90 -6.44
C ARG A 90 7.48 -13.41 -6.75
N SER A 91 7.17 -12.56 -5.78
CA SER A 91 7.05 -11.10 -5.93
C SER A 91 8.28 -10.42 -6.52
N ARG A 92 9.46 -11.02 -6.45
CA ARG A 92 10.69 -10.53 -7.09
C ARG A 92 10.63 -10.55 -8.63
N GLU A 93 9.71 -11.31 -9.22
CA GLU A 93 9.55 -11.43 -10.68
C GLU A 93 8.65 -10.33 -11.28
N TYR A 94 8.03 -9.50 -10.44
CA TYR A 94 7.19 -8.39 -10.86
C TYR A 94 7.31 -7.19 -9.93
N GLN A 95 6.63 -6.10 -10.26
CA GLN A 95 6.64 -4.89 -9.44
C GLN A 95 5.57 -5.01 -8.35
N LEU A 96 6.00 -5.30 -7.13
CA LEU A 96 5.17 -5.28 -5.93
C LEU A 96 5.74 -4.29 -4.92
N ASN A 97 4.88 -3.73 -4.07
CA ASN A 97 5.35 -2.93 -2.93
C ASN A 97 5.83 -3.86 -1.82
N ASP A 98 7.00 -3.59 -1.24
CA ASP A 98 7.55 -4.36 -0.12
C ASP A 98 6.62 -4.36 1.10
N SER A 99 5.78 -3.32 1.24
CA SER A 99 4.76 -3.23 2.29
C SER A 99 3.50 -4.07 2.02
N ALA A 100 3.41 -4.81 0.90
CA ALA A 100 2.21 -5.56 0.52
C ALA A 100 1.78 -6.56 1.62
N ALA A 101 2.70 -7.41 2.09
CA ALA A 101 2.39 -8.37 3.15
C ALA A 101 1.97 -7.69 4.46
N TYR A 102 2.61 -6.57 4.81
CA TYR A 102 2.26 -5.83 6.01
C TYR A 102 0.78 -5.41 6.02
N TYR A 103 0.29 -4.85 4.92
CA TYR A 103 -1.11 -4.45 4.83
C TYR A 103 -2.07 -5.62 4.66
N LEU A 104 -1.71 -6.62 3.85
CA LEU A 104 -2.62 -7.74 3.56
C LEU A 104 -2.77 -8.69 4.76
N ASN A 105 -1.73 -8.83 5.60
CA ASN A 105 -1.82 -9.61 6.84
C ASN A 105 -2.64 -8.89 7.93
N ASP A 106 -2.60 -7.56 7.96
CA ASP A 106 -3.35 -6.73 8.91
C ASP A 106 -4.70 -6.22 8.35
N LEU A 107 -5.25 -6.90 7.35
CA LEU A 107 -6.44 -6.43 6.63
C LEU A 107 -7.63 -6.21 7.58
N ASP A 108 -7.78 -7.03 8.62
CA ASP A 108 -8.81 -6.87 9.65
C ASP A 108 -8.79 -5.49 10.29
N ARG A 109 -7.63 -5.11 10.84
CA ARG A 109 -7.40 -3.81 11.48
C ARG A 109 -7.63 -2.65 10.52
N ILE A 110 -7.17 -2.80 9.28
CA ILE A 110 -7.25 -1.76 8.25
C ILE A 110 -8.70 -1.53 7.80
N CYS A 111 -9.53 -2.58 7.78
CA CYS A 111 -10.92 -2.50 7.32
C CYS A 111 -11.92 -2.10 8.42
N GLU A 112 -11.49 -1.90 9.65
CA GLU A 112 -12.35 -1.39 10.72
C GLU A 112 -12.89 0.01 10.39
N HIS A 113 -14.15 0.27 10.73
CA HIS A 113 -14.77 1.57 10.50
C HIS A 113 -14.03 2.70 11.24
N SER A 114 -13.61 2.43 12.47
CA SER A 114 -12.81 3.30 13.34
C SER A 114 -11.31 3.32 13.02
N TYR A 115 -10.86 2.66 11.95
CA TYR A 115 -9.45 2.58 11.61
C TYR A 115 -8.84 3.98 11.44
N ILE A 116 -7.79 4.24 12.21
CA ILE A 116 -6.88 5.38 12.07
C ILE A 116 -5.48 4.78 11.81
N PRO A 117 -4.80 5.17 10.72
CA PRO A 117 -3.45 4.72 10.45
C PRO A 117 -2.51 4.98 11.62
N THR A 118 -1.70 3.99 11.94
CA THR A 118 -0.59 4.16 12.87
C THR A 118 0.56 4.89 12.18
N GLN A 119 1.50 5.44 12.95
CA GLN A 119 2.73 5.99 12.36
C GLN A 119 3.48 4.93 11.54
N GLN A 120 3.39 3.66 11.91
CA GLN A 120 3.99 2.55 11.18
C GLN A 120 3.32 2.31 9.82
N ASP A 121 1.99 2.46 9.74
CA ASP A 121 1.25 2.43 8.49
C ASP A 121 1.69 3.60 7.60
N VAL A 122 1.72 4.82 8.16
CA VAL A 122 2.14 6.04 7.44
C VAL A 122 3.52 5.87 6.83
N LEU A 123 4.51 5.41 7.61
CA LEU A 123 5.87 5.16 7.13
C LEU A 123 5.97 4.12 6.02
N ARG A 124 5.06 3.15 5.99
CA ARG A 124 5.04 2.06 5.00
C ARG A 124 4.25 2.42 3.75
N THR A 125 3.54 3.55 3.76
CA THR A 125 2.85 4.02 2.56
C THR A 125 3.86 4.37 1.48
N ARG A 126 3.50 4.03 0.24
CA ARG A 126 4.24 4.40 -0.95
C ARG A 126 3.43 5.44 -1.70
N VAL A 127 3.83 6.69 -1.50
CA VAL A 127 3.43 7.82 -2.34
C VAL A 127 4.57 8.07 -3.32
N LYS A 128 4.27 8.27 -4.61
CA LYS A 128 5.32 8.67 -5.55
C LYS A 128 5.78 10.08 -5.21
N THR A 129 7.02 10.25 -4.75
CA THR A 129 7.64 11.56 -4.63
C THR A 129 7.80 12.15 -6.03
N THR A 130 7.13 13.28 -6.28
CA THR A 130 7.28 14.09 -7.48
C THR A 130 7.88 15.42 -7.10
N GLY A 131 8.84 15.93 -7.87
CA GLY A 131 9.56 17.16 -7.57
C GLY A 131 10.56 17.00 -6.43
N ILE A 132 10.82 18.13 -5.75
CA ILE A 132 11.79 18.27 -4.67
C ILE A 132 11.02 18.68 -3.41
N VAL A 133 11.14 17.89 -2.34
CA VAL A 133 10.59 18.20 -1.02
C VAL A 133 11.74 18.62 -0.11
N GLU A 134 11.71 19.87 0.39
CA GLU A 134 12.69 20.38 1.34
C GLU A 134 12.14 20.24 2.77
N THR A 135 12.91 19.61 3.66
CA THR A 135 12.61 19.48 5.09
C THR A 135 13.73 20.12 5.91
N HIS A 136 13.35 20.88 6.93
CA HIS A 136 14.26 21.62 7.79
C HIS A 136 14.19 21.05 9.21
N PHE A 137 15.34 20.78 9.83
CA PHE A 137 15.39 20.33 11.23
C PHE A 137 16.68 20.79 11.90
N THR A 138 16.64 20.90 13.23
CA THR A 138 17.80 21.26 14.05
C THR A 138 18.24 20.06 14.88
N PHE A 139 19.53 19.76 14.91
CA PHE A 139 20.08 18.70 15.73
C PHE A 139 21.43 19.12 16.31
N LYS A 140 21.56 19.10 17.65
CA LYS A 140 22.76 19.56 18.39
C LYS A 140 23.21 20.96 17.95
N ASP A 141 22.28 21.92 17.93
CA ASP A 141 22.48 23.32 17.52
C ASP A 141 22.95 23.52 16.06
N LEU A 142 22.95 22.45 15.25
CA LEU A 142 23.21 22.51 13.82
C LEU A 142 21.89 22.50 13.06
N TYR A 143 21.76 23.43 12.11
CA TYR A 143 20.60 23.51 11.22
C TYR A 143 20.85 22.68 9.95
N PHE A 144 19.95 21.75 9.68
CA PHE A 144 20.02 20.87 8.51
C PHE A 144 18.90 21.18 7.52
N LYS A 145 19.27 21.10 6.23
CA LYS A 145 18.34 21.10 5.10
C LYS A 145 18.41 19.74 4.42
N MET A 146 17.31 19.00 4.43
CA MET A 146 17.18 17.74 3.71
C MET A 146 16.32 17.95 2.47
N PHE A 147 16.81 17.46 1.33
CA PHE A 147 16.09 17.46 0.07
C PHE A 147 15.74 16.02 -0.30
N ASP A 148 14.45 15.69 -0.36
CA ASP A 148 13.95 14.45 -0.95
C ASP A 148 13.57 14.71 -2.41
N VAL A 149 14.14 13.92 -3.31
CA VAL A 149 14.01 14.10 -4.76
C VAL A 149 13.39 12.86 -5.39
N GLY A 150 12.45 13.06 -6.31
CA GLY A 150 11.85 11.97 -7.07
C GLY A 150 12.90 11.08 -7.74
N GLY A 151 13.00 9.81 -7.33
CA GLY A 151 14.03 8.89 -7.83
C GLY A 151 13.81 8.37 -9.26
N GLN A 152 12.63 8.60 -9.85
CA GLN A 152 12.26 8.12 -11.18
C GLN A 152 13.05 8.85 -12.27
N ARG A 153 13.37 8.14 -13.38
CA ARG A 153 14.15 8.71 -14.50
C ARG A 153 13.57 10.02 -15.07
N SER A 154 12.25 10.19 -15.01
CA SER A 154 11.56 11.42 -15.44
C SER A 154 11.85 12.62 -14.54
N GLU A 155 12.09 12.39 -13.25
CA GLU A 155 12.34 13.44 -12.25
C GLU A 155 13.81 13.84 -12.19
N ARG A 156 14.75 12.96 -12.57
CA ARG A 156 16.20 13.25 -12.59
C ARG A 156 16.65 14.36 -13.57
N LYS A 157 15.77 14.79 -14.48
CA LYS A 157 16.04 15.86 -15.45
C LYS A 157 15.57 17.24 -14.97
N LYS A 158 14.90 17.33 -13.81
CA LYS A 158 14.42 18.57 -13.19
C LYS A 158 15.30 18.91 -12.00
#